data_AF-A0A969RVC9-F1
#
_entry.id   AF-A0A969RVC9-F1
#
_cell.length_a   1.000
_cell.length_b   1.000
_cell.length_c   1.000
_cell.angle_alpha   90.00
_cell.angle_beta   90.00
_cell.angle_gamma   90.00
#
_symmetry.space_group_name_H-M   'P 1'
#
loop_
_entity.id
_entity.type
_entity.pdbx_description
1 polymer ?
#
loop_
_entity_poly.entity_id
_entity_poly.type
_entity_poly.pdbx_seq_one_letter_code
_entity_poly.pdbx_strand_id
1 'polypeptide(L)'
;MLAASRISESLQHTSITSEQVKTLISPPIYVASAPMFVYPSRLISAWEPRTIQVDLPKETKQGVEVKVAIRRGSTQSLGIDSRNILKQFYKQFTAPIDLGEEYIHDYRYETDGNIAHLLTIAAARVLFIQKTFPNIDRVTVVLRENASTMAKKVFGLLGIPVLCTDRDVKGNLVTFKETTSGSLEGFYTEFFGNLALMDISKTRQNECLFRAKANAL
;
A
#
# COMPACT_ATOMS: atom_id res chain seq x y z
N MET A 1 -47.74 -43.67 22.36
CA MET A 1 -46.39 -44.27 22.44
C MET A 1 -45.56 -43.68 21.31
N LEU A 2 -45.00 -42.48 21.50
CA LEU A 2 -43.63 -42.24 22.00
C LEU A 2 -42.53 -42.78 21.07
N ALA A 3 -42.05 -41.92 20.17
CA ALA A 3 -40.69 -41.94 19.67
C ALA A 3 -40.30 -40.51 19.23
N ALA A 4 -40.08 -39.65 20.24
CA ALA A 4 -39.29 -38.44 20.10
C ALA A 4 -37.83 -38.82 20.35
N SER A 5 -36.91 -38.55 19.43
CA SER A 5 -35.48 -38.68 19.70
C SER A 5 -34.63 -37.99 18.61
N ARG A 6 -34.07 -36.84 18.99
CA ARG A 6 -32.73 -36.35 18.63
C ARG A 6 -32.50 -35.87 17.19
N ILE A 7 -32.86 -34.61 16.97
CA ILE A 7 -32.09 -33.71 16.09
C ILE A 7 -31.64 -32.54 16.98
N SER A 8 -30.53 -32.74 17.67
CA SER A 8 -29.84 -31.68 18.40
C SER A 8 -28.37 -32.04 18.43
N GLU A 9 -27.59 -31.42 17.55
CA GLU A 9 -26.15 -31.12 17.67
C GLU A 9 -25.53 -30.91 16.28
N SER A 10 -25.60 -29.68 15.76
CA SER A 10 -24.57 -29.20 14.81
C SER A 10 -24.48 -27.66 14.80
N LEU A 11 -24.49 -27.03 15.98
CA LEU A 11 -24.35 -25.57 16.11
C LEU A 11 -23.31 -25.21 17.16
N GLN A 12 -22.09 -25.73 17.04
CA GLN A 12 -20.93 -25.19 17.76
C GLN A 12 -19.66 -25.33 16.91
N HIS A 13 -19.42 -24.36 16.04
CA HIS A 13 -18.07 -23.95 15.64
C HIS A 13 -18.07 -22.53 15.08
N THR A 14 -18.66 -21.58 15.82
CA THR A 14 -18.26 -20.18 15.71
C THR A 14 -16.97 -20.02 16.50
N SER A 15 -15.88 -20.49 15.90
CA SER A 15 -14.53 -20.14 16.32
C SER A 15 -14.41 -18.63 16.13
N ILE A 16 -14.57 -17.87 17.22
CA ILE A 16 -14.25 -16.46 17.28
C ILE A 16 -12.78 -16.37 16.92
N THR A 17 -12.50 -16.03 15.67
CA THR A 17 -11.14 -15.91 15.15
C THR A 17 -10.62 -14.61 15.74
N SER A 18 -9.69 -14.71 16.69
CA SER A 18 -9.16 -13.56 17.40
C SER A 18 -8.53 -12.59 16.42
N GLU A 19 -9.08 -11.37 16.35
CA GLU A 19 -8.49 -10.29 15.59
C GLU A 19 -7.17 -9.89 16.28
N GLN A 20 -6.04 -10.03 15.58
CA GLN A 20 -4.76 -9.56 16.08
C GLN A 20 -4.58 -8.11 15.64
N VAL A 21 -4.60 -7.19 16.60
CA VAL A 21 -4.38 -5.76 16.33
C VAL A 21 -3.04 -5.35 16.92
N LYS A 22 -2.20 -4.74 16.10
CA LYS A 22 -0.94 -4.14 16.53
C LYS A 22 -0.92 -2.67 16.13
N THR A 23 -0.67 -1.82 17.10
CA THR A 23 -0.47 -0.39 16.92
C THR A 23 1.02 -0.11 16.85
N LEU A 24 1.42 0.70 15.88
CA LEU A 24 2.78 1.21 15.74
C LEU A 24 2.75 2.71 15.53
N ILE A 25 3.79 3.39 15.97
CA ILE A 25 3.94 4.84 15.81
C ILE A 25 5.09 5.03 14.84
N SER A 26 4.85 5.72 13.73
CA SER A 26 5.93 6.06 12.80
C SER A 26 6.93 7.02 13.45
N PRO A 27 8.24 6.87 13.18
CA PRO A 27 9.20 7.81 13.70
C PRO A 27 8.97 9.20 13.08
N PRO A 28 9.28 10.28 13.80
CA PRO A 28 9.16 11.63 13.25
C PRO A 28 10.10 11.80 12.06
N ILE A 29 9.63 12.50 11.04
CA ILE A 29 10.41 12.77 9.83
C ILE A 29 10.97 14.18 9.92
N TYR A 30 12.30 14.28 9.85
CA TYR A 30 12.97 15.55 9.77
C TYR A 30 13.15 15.96 8.31
N VAL A 31 12.52 17.07 7.92
CA VAL A 31 12.66 17.65 6.59
C VAL A 31 13.59 18.86 6.71
N ALA A 32 14.79 18.73 6.13
CA ALA A 32 15.74 19.84 6.06
C ALA A 32 15.17 20.95 5.16
N SER A 33 15.55 22.20 5.44
CA SER A 33 15.26 23.31 4.53
C SER A 33 15.86 23.03 3.16
N ALA A 34 15.09 23.23 2.10
CA ALA A 34 15.54 22.97 0.75
C ALA A 34 14.95 24.01 -0.21
N PRO A 35 15.73 24.45 -1.22
CA PRO A 35 15.20 25.26 -2.31
C PRO A 35 14.31 24.39 -3.20
N MET A 36 13.04 24.77 -3.34
CA MET A 36 12.13 24.15 -4.28
C MET A 36 12.03 25.03 -5.53
N PHE A 37 12.30 24.44 -6.69
CA PHE A 37 12.06 25.07 -7.99
C PHE A 37 10.67 24.66 -8.46
N VAL A 38 9.71 25.58 -8.43
CA VAL A 38 8.35 25.34 -8.91
C VAL A 38 8.16 25.96 -10.29
N TYR A 39 7.50 25.20 -11.18
CA TYR A 39 6.90 25.74 -12.41
C TYR A 39 5.66 26.57 -12.04
N PRO A 40 5.21 27.49 -12.91
CA PRO A 40 4.13 28.41 -12.59
C PRO A 40 2.87 27.67 -12.11
N SER A 41 2.59 27.78 -10.81
CA SER A 41 1.31 27.46 -10.21
C SER A 41 0.38 28.67 -10.35
N ARG A 42 -0.86 28.60 -9.85
CA ARG A 42 -1.86 29.69 -9.88
C ARG A 42 -1.39 31.04 -9.31
N LEU A 43 -0.18 31.10 -8.74
CA LEU A 43 0.48 32.29 -8.22
C LEU A 43 1.25 33.08 -9.30
N ILE A 44 1.37 32.58 -10.54
CA ILE A 44 2.22 33.18 -11.59
C ILE A 44 1.52 33.11 -12.96
N SER A 45 1.79 34.10 -13.83
CA SER A 45 1.32 34.13 -15.21
C SER A 45 1.84 32.93 -16.01
N ALA A 46 0.94 32.13 -16.59
CA ALA A 46 1.30 31.04 -17.49
C ALA A 46 1.93 31.52 -18.81
N TRP A 47 1.78 32.80 -19.14
CA TRP A 47 2.30 33.42 -20.37
C TRP A 47 3.71 34.00 -20.20
N GLU A 48 4.20 34.13 -18.97
CA GLU A 48 5.57 34.55 -18.67
C GLU A 48 6.21 33.54 -17.69
N PRO A 49 6.61 32.34 -18.17
CA PRO A 49 7.24 31.36 -17.31
C PRO A 49 8.59 31.89 -16.81
N ARG A 50 8.71 32.05 -15.49
CA ARG A 50 9.98 32.33 -14.82
C ARG A 50 10.19 31.29 -13.74
N THR A 51 11.44 30.86 -13.57
CA THR A 51 11.82 29.98 -12.46
C THR A 51 11.80 30.79 -11.18
N ILE A 52 10.99 30.38 -10.21
CA ILE A 52 11.01 30.94 -8.85
C ILE A 52 11.65 29.90 -7.94
N GLN A 53 12.65 30.35 -7.18
CA GLN A 53 13.17 29.59 -6.05
C GLN A 53 12.32 29.94 -4.83
N VAL A 54 11.71 28.93 -4.24
CA VAL A 54 10.99 29.04 -2.97
C VAL A 54 11.78 28.26 -1.93
N ASP A 55 12.25 28.94 -0.89
CA ASP A 55 12.93 28.27 0.21
C ASP A 55 11.89 27.64 1.14
N LEU A 56 11.86 26.31 1.18
CA LEU A 56 10.99 25.60 2.10
C LEU A 56 11.60 25.63 3.51
N PRO A 57 10.82 26.01 4.54
CA PRO A 57 11.31 26.00 5.90
C PRO A 57 11.63 24.57 6.33
N LYS A 58 12.58 24.46 7.24
CA LYS A 58 12.82 23.23 7.99
C LYS A 58 11.55 22.88 8.78
N GLU A 59 11.09 21.64 8.65
CA GLU A 59 9.94 21.16 9.39
C GLU A 59 10.20 19.76 9.98
N THR A 60 9.53 19.47 11.09
CA THR A 60 9.49 18.12 11.67
C THR A 60 8.05 17.63 11.58
N LYS A 61 7.83 16.58 10.79
CA LYS A 61 6.55 15.88 10.76
C LYS A 61 6.51 14.90 11.92
N GLN A 62 5.49 15.03 12.77
CA GLN A 62 5.31 14.12 13.89
C GLN A 62 4.97 12.71 13.41
N GLY A 63 5.36 11.73 14.22
CA GLY A 63 4.98 10.34 14.02
C GLY A 63 3.46 10.15 14.00
N VAL A 64 2.99 9.26 13.12
CA VAL A 64 1.58 8.93 12.97
C VAL A 64 1.34 7.51 13.48
N GLU A 65 0.22 7.32 14.17
CA GLU A 65 -0.22 6.01 14.62
C GLU A 65 -0.77 5.20 13.43
N VAL A 66 -0.18 4.03 13.21
CA VAL A 66 -0.59 3.04 12.21
C VAL A 66 -1.09 1.80 12.94
N LYS A 67 -2.37 1.48 12.77
CA LYS A 67 -2.96 0.25 13.31
C LYS A 67 -3.04 -0.79 12.21
N VAL A 68 -2.42 -1.94 12.44
CA VAL A 68 -2.52 -3.10 11.55
C VAL A 68 -3.38 -4.14 12.26
N ALA A 69 -4.44 -4.57 11.61
CA ALA A 69 -5.35 -5.59 12.10
C ALA A 69 -5.37 -6.78 11.15
N ILE A 70 -5.18 -7.97 11.71
CA ILE A 70 -5.22 -9.25 11.01
C ILE A 70 -6.43 -10.02 11.50
N ARG A 71 -7.27 -10.44 10.57
CA ARG A 71 -8.44 -11.27 10.86
C ARG A 71 -8.72 -12.24 9.73
N ARG A 72 -9.20 -13.43 10.07
CA ARG A 72 -9.74 -14.33 9.07
C ARG A 72 -11.03 -13.74 8.51
N GLY A 73 -11.18 -13.75 7.19
CA GLY A 73 -12.37 -13.19 6.56
C GLY A 73 -12.34 -13.21 5.05
N SER A 74 -13.33 -12.53 4.49
CA SER A 74 -13.49 -12.32 3.05
C SER A 74 -13.29 -10.84 2.72
N THR A 75 -12.70 -10.55 1.56
CA THR A 75 -12.54 -9.17 1.08
C THR A 75 -13.86 -8.39 0.97
N GLN A 76 -14.98 -9.08 0.78
CA GLN A 76 -16.32 -8.49 0.82
C GLN A 76 -16.64 -7.84 2.19
N SER A 77 -16.11 -8.39 3.28
CA SER A 77 -16.30 -7.85 4.64
C SER A 77 -15.53 -6.56 4.91
N LEU A 78 -14.72 -6.07 3.96
CA LEU A 78 -14.05 -4.78 4.07
C LEU A 78 -14.99 -3.61 3.81
N GLY A 79 -16.20 -3.84 3.31
CA GLY A 79 -17.18 -2.79 3.04
C GLY A 79 -16.73 -1.78 1.98
N ILE A 80 -15.81 -2.18 1.10
CA ILE A 80 -15.29 -1.29 0.06
C ILE A 80 -16.26 -1.30 -1.12
N ASP A 81 -17.12 -0.30 -1.16
CA ASP A 81 -18.11 -0.14 -2.20
C ASP A 81 -17.46 0.23 -3.53
N SER A 82 -17.57 -0.67 -4.50
CA SER A 82 -17.29 -0.30 -5.89
C SER A 82 -18.43 0.58 -6.39
N ARG A 83 -18.14 1.76 -6.94
CA ARG A 83 -19.15 2.61 -7.63
C ARG A 83 -19.83 1.91 -8.82
N ASN A 84 -19.32 0.76 -9.26
CA ASN A 84 -19.88 -0.03 -10.35
C ASN A 84 -20.78 -1.15 -9.81
N ILE A 85 -22.09 -0.96 -9.93
CA ILE A 85 -23.13 -1.90 -9.49
C ILE A 85 -22.96 -3.30 -10.12
N LEU A 86 -22.55 -3.39 -11.39
CA LEU A 86 -22.34 -4.68 -12.05
C LEU A 86 -21.24 -5.49 -11.38
N LYS A 87 -20.18 -4.84 -10.89
CA LYS A 87 -19.12 -5.51 -10.14
C LYS A 87 -19.58 -6.00 -8.77
N GLN A 88 -20.48 -5.26 -8.12
CA GLN A 88 -21.09 -5.71 -6.86
C GLN A 88 -21.91 -6.98 -7.09
N PHE A 89 -22.75 -7.00 -8.13
CA PHE A 89 -23.52 -8.20 -8.48
C PHE A 89 -22.60 -9.37 -8.86
N TYR A 90 -21.59 -9.14 -9.70
CA TYR A 90 -20.62 -10.18 -10.08
C TYR A 90 -20.03 -10.85 -8.84
N LYS A 91 -19.58 -10.07 -7.85
CA LYS A 91 -19.05 -10.60 -6.58
C LYS A 91 -20.05 -11.47 -5.82
N GLN A 92 -21.34 -11.13 -5.84
CA GLN A 92 -22.39 -11.90 -5.17
C GLN A 92 -22.68 -13.25 -5.85
N PHE A 93 -22.57 -13.31 -7.18
CA PHE A 93 -22.89 -14.51 -7.96
C PHE A 93 -21.69 -15.41 -8.25
N THR A 94 -20.45 -14.93 -8.07
CA THR A 94 -19.26 -15.76 -8.20
C THR A 94 -18.84 -16.38 -6.88
N ALA A 95 -18.46 -17.67 -6.92
CA ALA A 95 -17.84 -18.31 -5.76
C ALA A 95 -16.56 -17.55 -5.33
N PRO A 96 -16.30 -17.39 -4.03
CA PRO A 96 -15.06 -16.79 -3.55
C PRO A 96 -13.85 -17.66 -3.86
N ILE A 97 -12.69 -17.04 -4.03
CA ILE A 97 -11.39 -17.71 -4.10
C ILE A 97 -10.89 -17.88 -2.67
N ASP A 98 -10.67 -19.11 -2.22
CA ASP A 98 -10.14 -19.37 -0.88
C ASP A 98 -8.64 -19.61 -0.94
N LEU A 99 -7.87 -18.77 -0.23
CA LEU A 99 -6.43 -18.91 -0.08
C LEU A 99 -6.05 -19.57 1.26
N GLY A 100 -7.02 -20.12 2.00
CA GLY A 100 -6.78 -20.84 3.24
C GLY A 100 -6.20 -19.95 4.34
N GLU A 101 -4.98 -20.27 4.77
CA GLU A 101 -4.27 -19.55 5.83
C GLU A 101 -3.34 -18.44 5.29
N GLU A 102 -3.32 -18.18 3.98
CA GLU A 102 -2.50 -17.10 3.43
C GLU A 102 -2.95 -15.72 3.93
N TYR A 103 -1.97 -14.84 4.13
CA TYR A 103 -2.20 -13.44 4.48
C TYR A 103 -2.46 -12.62 3.23
N ILE A 104 -3.49 -11.77 3.28
CA ILE A 104 -4.02 -11.07 2.11
C ILE A 104 -4.10 -9.58 2.38
N HIS A 105 -3.61 -8.76 1.45
CA HIS A 105 -3.81 -7.32 1.46
C HIS A 105 -4.59 -6.90 0.19
N ASP A 106 -5.80 -6.36 0.36
CA ASP A 106 -6.64 -5.92 -0.76
C ASP A 106 -6.27 -4.51 -1.21
N TYR A 107 -5.76 -4.37 -2.43
CA TYR A 107 -5.35 -3.10 -3.04
C TYR A 107 -6.16 -2.79 -4.32
N ARG A 108 -7.30 -3.46 -4.54
CA ARG A 108 -8.10 -3.32 -5.78
C ARG A 108 -8.69 -1.94 -6.03
N TYR A 109 -8.91 -1.19 -4.96
CA TYR A 109 -9.63 0.08 -4.98
C TYR A 109 -8.70 1.29 -4.96
N GLU A 110 -7.39 1.04 -4.95
CA GLU A 110 -6.35 2.04 -4.94
C GLU A 110 -5.82 2.29 -6.37
N THR A 111 -5.07 3.38 -6.54
CA THR A 111 -4.60 3.79 -7.88
C THR A 111 -3.44 2.91 -8.35
N ASP A 112 -3.72 1.93 -9.21
CA ASP A 112 -2.72 1.02 -9.80
C ASP A 112 -2.01 1.59 -11.05
N GLY A 113 -2.41 2.78 -11.49
CA GLY A 113 -1.84 3.51 -12.62
C GLY A 113 -0.71 4.47 -12.25
N ASN A 114 -0.48 4.70 -10.96
CA ASN A 114 0.57 5.59 -10.46
C ASN A 114 1.64 4.78 -9.72
N ILE A 115 2.84 4.72 -10.27
CA ILE A 115 3.97 3.99 -9.67
C ILE A 115 4.32 4.50 -8.27
N ALA A 116 4.13 5.80 -8.01
CA ALA A 116 4.36 6.35 -6.70
C ALA A 116 3.43 5.68 -5.68
N HIS A 117 2.12 5.60 -5.95
CA HIS A 117 1.15 4.97 -5.05
C HIS A 117 1.45 3.48 -4.83
N LEU A 118 1.87 2.77 -5.88
CA LEU A 118 2.26 1.36 -5.77
C LEU A 118 3.44 1.16 -4.81
N LEU A 119 4.48 2.00 -4.90
CA LEU A 119 5.67 1.89 -4.07
C LEU A 119 5.44 2.44 -2.65
N THR A 120 4.88 3.64 -2.54
CA THR A 120 4.77 4.39 -1.28
C THR A 120 3.59 3.92 -0.43
N ILE A 121 2.57 3.31 -1.02
CA ILE A 121 1.40 2.81 -0.27
C ILE A 121 1.40 1.29 -0.25
N ALA A 122 1.22 0.63 -1.39
CA ALA A 122 0.96 -0.81 -1.41
C ALA A 122 2.17 -1.64 -0.97
N ALA A 123 3.32 -1.40 -1.60
CA ALA A 123 4.55 -2.11 -1.27
C ALA A 123 5.02 -1.78 0.16
N ALA A 124 4.99 -0.51 0.54
CA ALA A 124 5.32 -0.08 1.90
C ALA A 124 4.45 -0.79 2.95
N ARG A 125 3.13 -0.92 2.72
CA ARG A 125 2.23 -1.67 3.59
C ARG A 125 2.64 -3.13 3.74
N VAL A 126 2.90 -3.82 2.62
CA VAL A 126 3.32 -5.23 2.66
C VAL A 126 4.63 -5.42 3.43
N LEU A 127 5.64 -4.61 3.11
CA LEU A 127 6.95 -4.65 3.79
C LEU A 127 6.81 -4.34 5.28
N PHE A 128 5.95 -3.40 5.63
CA PHE A 128 5.65 -3.08 7.03
C PHE A 128 5.01 -4.26 7.77
N ILE A 129 4.07 -4.98 7.15
CA ILE A 129 3.45 -6.17 7.74
C ILE A 129 4.50 -7.22 8.05
N GLN A 130 5.32 -7.58 7.06
CA GLN A 130 6.36 -8.60 7.19
C GLN A 130 7.38 -8.23 8.28
N LYS A 131 7.74 -6.95 8.38
CA LYS A 131 8.62 -6.45 9.45
C LYS A 131 7.97 -6.49 10.83
N THR A 132 6.68 -6.16 10.91
CA THR A 132 5.93 -6.03 12.16
C THR A 132 5.52 -7.36 12.76
N PHE A 133 5.21 -8.32 11.89
CA PHE A 133 4.77 -9.66 12.22
C PHE A 133 5.76 -10.66 11.63
N PRO A 134 6.86 -10.97 12.33
CA PRO A 134 7.93 -11.81 11.80
C PRO A 134 7.51 -13.26 11.53
N ASN A 135 6.33 -13.66 11.99
CA ASN A 135 5.68 -14.93 11.68
C ASN A 135 4.92 -14.90 10.33
N ILE A 136 4.91 -13.76 9.63
CA ILE A 136 4.25 -13.56 8.34
C ILE A 136 5.33 -13.38 7.29
N ASP A 137 5.74 -14.50 6.69
CA ASP A 137 6.79 -14.49 5.66
C ASP A 137 6.27 -13.89 4.34
N ARG A 138 4.98 -14.05 4.06
CA ARG A 138 4.39 -13.75 2.75
C ARG A 138 2.99 -13.16 2.88
N VAL A 139 2.75 -12.08 2.13
CA VAL A 139 1.44 -11.44 2.00
C VAL A 139 1.08 -11.34 0.52
N THR A 140 -0.05 -11.93 0.14
CA THR A 140 -0.62 -11.87 -1.21
C THR A 140 -1.39 -10.57 -1.40
N VAL A 141 -0.93 -9.74 -2.34
CA VAL A 141 -1.61 -8.51 -2.72
C VAL A 141 -2.70 -8.84 -3.74
N VAL A 142 -3.93 -8.47 -3.44
CA VAL A 142 -5.06 -8.63 -4.37
C VAL A 142 -5.19 -7.35 -5.18
N LEU A 143 -5.07 -7.49 -6.49
CA LEU A 143 -5.29 -6.42 -7.47
C LEU A 143 -6.52 -6.72 -8.32
N ARG A 144 -7.03 -5.68 -8.99
CA ARG A 144 -8.18 -5.83 -9.89
C ARG A 144 -7.81 -6.76 -11.04
N GLU A 145 -8.79 -7.43 -11.64
CA GLU A 145 -8.55 -8.38 -12.73
C GLU A 145 -7.71 -7.76 -13.86
N ASN A 146 -8.08 -6.54 -14.25
CA ASN A 146 -7.40 -5.73 -15.27
C ASN A 146 -6.33 -4.79 -14.67
N ALA A 147 -5.61 -5.23 -13.64
CA ALA A 147 -4.54 -4.43 -13.05
C ALA A 147 -3.46 -4.10 -14.10
N SER A 148 -2.88 -2.91 -13.99
CA SER A 148 -1.87 -2.45 -14.95
C SER A 148 -0.65 -3.40 -15.00
N THR A 149 -0.05 -3.57 -16.18
CA THR A 149 1.20 -4.35 -16.32
C THR A 149 2.32 -3.77 -15.44
N MET A 150 2.31 -2.45 -15.23
CA MET A 150 3.23 -1.78 -14.32
C MET A 150 3.05 -2.26 -12.87
N ALA A 151 1.82 -2.31 -12.36
CA ALA A 151 1.55 -2.82 -11.01
C ALA A 151 2.05 -4.25 -10.82
N LYS A 152 1.71 -5.15 -11.76
CA LYS A 152 2.16 -6.54 -11.74
C LYS A 152 3.69 -6.67 -11.74
N LYS A 153 4.37 -5.87 -12.57
CA LYS A 153 5.84 -5.85 -12.64
C LYS A 153 6.48 -5.30 -11.36
N VAL A 154 5.95 -4.22 -10.79
CA VAL A 154 6.47 -3.62 -9.55
C VAL A 154 6.42 -4.63 -8.40
N PHE A 155 5.28 -5.27 -8.17
CA PHE A 155 5.19 -6.29 -7.12
C PHE A 155 6.05 -7.52 -7.42
N GLY A 156 6.11 -7.96 -8.68
CA GLY A 156 6.97 -9.06 -9.10
C GLY A 156 8.45 -8.80 -8.85
N LEU A 157 8.94 -7.58 -9.11
CA LEU A 157 10.32 -7.16 -8.81
C LEU A 157 10.62 -7.15 -7.31
N LEU A 158 9.62 -6.87 -6.48
CA LEU A 158 9.73 -6.89 -5.02
C LEU A 158 9.54 -8.28 -4.41
N GLY A 159 9.30 -9.32 -5.23
CA GLY A 159 8.99 -10.68 -4.76
C GLY A 159 7.64 -10.79 -4.06
N ILE A 160 6.76 -9.79 -4.20
CA ILE A 160 5.45 -9.77 -3.57
C ILE A 160 4.48 -10.53 -4.47
N PRO A 161 3.84 -11.61 -3.97
CA PRO A 161 2.83 -12.33 -4.74
C PRO A 161 1.60 -11.47 -5.02
N VAL A 162 1.06 -11.62 -6.22
CA VAL A 162 -0.10 -10.87 -6.69
C VAL A 162 -1.19 -11.83 -7.16
N LEU A 163 -2.41 -11.60 -6.71
CA LEU A 163 -3.63 -12.20 -7.25
C LEU A 163 -4.44 -11.12 -7.96
N CYS A 164 -4.62 -11.23 -9.28
CA CYS A 164 -5.47 -10.32 -10.05
C CYS A 164 -6.86 -10.91 -10.19
N THR A 165 -7.86 -10.33 -9.54
CA THR A 165 -9.24 -10.83 -9.58
C THR A 165 -10.25 -9.78 -9.14
N ASP A 166 -11.42 -9.78 -9.78
CA ASP A 166 -12.58 -9.02 -9.32
C ASP A 166 -13.49 -9.86 -8.40
N ARG A 167 -13.25 -11.17 -8.27
CA ARG A 167 -13.98 -12.08 -7.37
C ARG A 167 -13.67 -11.81 -5.90
N ASP A 168 -14.54 -12.26 -5.01
CA ASP A 168 -14.24 -12.24 -3.58
C ASP A 168 -13.08 -13.20 -3.25
N VAL A 169 -12.24 -12.82 -2.28
CA VAL A 169 -11.09 -13.62 -1.82
C VAL A 169 -11.18 -13.83 -0.32
N LYS A 170 -10.95 -15.06 0.15
CA LYS A 170 -10.96 -15.47 1.56
C LYS A 170 -9.55 -15.86 2.04
N GLY A 171 -9.24 -15.50 3.28
CA GLY A 171 -8.00 -15.85 3.97
C GLY A 171 -7.77 -14.98 5.21
N ASN A 172 -6.50 -14.78 5.59
CA ASN A 172 -6.12 -13.91 6.70
C ASN A 172 -5.95 -12.46 6.19
N LEU A 173 -7.02 -11.67 6.29
CA LEU A 173 -7.04 -10.29 5.82
C LEU A 173 -6.18 -9.40 6.70
N VAL A 174 -5.27 -8.66 6.07
CA VAL A 174 -4.45 -7.65 6.71
C VAL A 174 -4.94 -6.26 6.32
N THR A 175 -5.42 -5.54 7.31
CA THR A 175 -6.05 -4.23 7.15
C THR A 175 -5.28 -3.15 7.90
N PHE A 176 -5.27 -1.96 7.33
CA PHE A 176 -4.64 -0.78 7.92
C PHE A 176 -5.73 0.21 8.33
N LYS A 177 -5.62 0.73 9.55
CA LYS A 177 -6.36 1.89 10.01
C LYS A 177 -5.32 2.97 10.30
N GLU A 178 -5.25 3.93 9.38
CA GLU A 178 -4.37 5.09 9.43
C GLU A 178 -5.21 6.31 9.85
N THR A 179 -4.68 7.16 10.74
CA THR A 179 -5.37 8.40 11.16
C THR A 179 -5.20 9.54 10.16
N THR A 180 -4.12 9.53 9.36
CA THR A 180 -3.81 10.53 8.33
C THR A 180 -3.11 9.89 7.13
N SER A 181 -3.34 10.41 5.93
CA SER A 181 -2.65 9.96 4.71
C SER A 181 -1.12 10.15 4.83
N GLY A 182 -0.33 9.18 4.36
CA GLY A 182 1.13 9.24 4.40
C GLY A 182 1.76 8.76 5.72
N SER A 183 0.99 8.06 6.57
CA SER A 183 1.45 7.58 7.87
C SER A 183 2.70 6.71 7.81
N LEU A 184 2.88 6.01 6.69
CA LEU A 184 3.99 5.11 6.45
C LEU A 184 5.26 5.80 5.94
N GLU A 185 5.20 7.11 5.61
CA GLU A 185 6.37 7.87 5.12
C GLU A 185 7.56 7.77 6.08
N GLY A 186 7.28 7.76 7.40
CA GLY A 186 8.32 7.67 8.43
C GLY A 186 9.10 6.36 8.42
N PHE A 187 8.53 5.31 7.81
CA PHE A 187 9.16 4.00 7.73
C PHE A 187 9.81 3.72 6.36
N TYR A 188 9.74 4.63 5.39
CA TYR A 188 10.28 4.37 4.04
C TYR A 188 11.78 4.09 4.02
N THR A 189 12.55 4.80 4.84
CA THR A 189 13.99 4.53 5.01
C THR A 189 14.25 3.14 5.57
N GLU A 190 13.32 2.60 6.36
CA GLU A 190 13.43 1.24 6.89
C GLU A 190 13.09 0.16 5.86
N PHE A 191 12.17 0.43 4.92
CA PHE A 191 11.74 -0.53 3.91
C PHE A 191 12.64 -0.55 2.68
N PHE A 192 13.00 0.64 2.21
CA PHE A 192 13.76 0.84 0.98
C PHE A 192 15.24 1.13 1.26
N GLY A 193 15.64 1.19 2.53
CA GLY A 193 17.00 1.53 2.92
C GLY A 193 17.40 2.90 2.36
N ASN A 194 18.63 2.97 1.88
CA ASN A 194 19.17 4.16 1.22
C ASN A 194 18.47 4.51 -0.11
N LEU A 195 17.72 3.59 -0.74
CA LEU A 195 16.95 3.92 -1.94
C LEU A 195 15.78 4.87 -1.65
N ALA A 196 15.39 5.02 -0.38
CA ALA A 196 14.30 5.92 0.00
C ALA A 196 14.60 7.37 -0.38
N LEU A 197 15.85 7.83 -0.29
CA LEU A 197 16.24 9.22 -0.54
C LEU A 197 17.72 9.43 -0.90
N MET A 198 18.52 8.38 -1.20
CA MET A 198 19.88 8.61 -1.68
C MET A 198 19.87 9.17 -3.11
N ASP A 199 20.01 10.49 -3.15
CA ASP A 199 21.00 11.14 -3.99
C ASP A 199 20.74 11.14 -5.51
N ILE A 200 19.51 11.51 -5.90
CA ILE A 200 19.30 12.11 -7.22
C ILE A 200 20.23 13.33 -7.40
N SER A 201 20.64 14.00 -6.31
CA SER A 201 21.66 15.06 -6.30
C SER A 201 23.07 14.58 -6.69
N LYS A 202 23.62 13.53 -6.07
CA LYS A 202 24.98 13.04 -6.43
C LYS A 202 25.02 12.38 -7.81
N THR A 203 23.94 11.72 -8.23
CA THR A 203 23.90 11.08 -9.56
C THR A 203 23.91 12.15 -10.67
N ARG A 204 23.22 13.29 -10.49
CA ARG A 204 23.26 14.41 -11.44
C ARG A 204 24.58 15.19 -11.46
N GLN A 205 25.31 15.27 -10.33
CA GLN A 205 26.65 15.89 -10.33
C GLN A 205 27.64 15.09 -11.19
N ASN A 206 27.55 13.75 -11.18
CA ASN A 206 28.42 12.90 -11.99
C ASN A 206 28.04 12.91 -13.48
N GLU A 207 26.76 12.98 -13.83
CA GLU A 207 26.32 13.06 -15.24
C GLU A 207 26.64 14.41 -15.90
N CYS A 208 26.55 15.53 -15.16
CA CYS A 208 27.00 16.83 -15.67
C CYS A 208 28.52 16.89 -15.89
N LEU A 209 29.31 16.24 -15.03
CA LEU A 209 30.77 16.19 -15.19
C LEU A 209 31.20 15.36 -16.42
N PHE A 210 30.46 14.28 -16.73
CA PHE A 210 30.75 13.44 -17.90
C PHE A 210 30.44 14.13 -19.23
N ARG A 211 29.35 14.91 -19.31
CA ARG A 211 29.04 15.69 -20.53
C ARG A 211 29.99 16.86 -20.76
N ALA A 212 30.53 17.48 -19.70
CA ALA A 212 31.50 18.56 -19.85
C ALA A 212 32.85 18.07 -20.40
N LYS A 213 33.27 16.84 -20.09
CA LYS A 213 34.51 16.24 -20.62
C LYS A 213 34.38 15.70 -22.04
N ALA A 214 33.18 15.28 -22.46
CA ALA A 214 32.94 14.77 -23.81
C ALA A 214 32.92 15.87 -24.90
N ASN A 215 32.70 17.13 -24.52
CA ASN A 215 32.73 18.29 -25.43
C ASN A 215 34.06 19.06 -25.39
N ALA A 216 35.07 18.54 -24.70
CA ALA A 216 36.40 19.14 -24.56
C ALA A 216 37.51 18.32 -25.27
N LEU A 217 37.11 17.33 -26.08
CA LEU A 217 37.91 16.58 -27.05
C LEU A 217 37.32 16.81 -28.44
#